data_AF-N9JSY0-F1
#
_entry.id   AF-N9JSY0-F1
#
_cell.length_a   1.000
_cell.length_b   1.000
_cell.length_c   1.000
_cell.angle_alpha   90.00
_cell.angle_beta   90.00
_cell.angle_gamma   90.00
#
_symmetry.space_group_name_H-M   'P 1'
#
loop_
_entity.id
_entity.type
_entity.pdbx_description
1 polymer ?
#
loop_
_entity_poly.entity_id
_entity_poly.type
_entity_poly.pdbx_seq_one_letter_code
_entity_poly.pdbx_strand_id
1 'polypeptide(L)'
;MSPPDIILEENYGKPLHNLPLDFNYEKPAESRYFFNPAFGGLFKFNELKGTPGCEFSGCLEVFYCHVNEMALNAIAAIAEDYDDPYEGANKALEACIDVDREELIGRYAFKDFVFQDDDGQRKVGKQIKGAFIHEDFKQFKIATLLYKYLTKKYHYLISDNNQTYQGHILWVLSVLKWGKVKSYDCVEERFISAYDPNDNPPDFKPWSVPYNFPMDLEHHLRADLCVRTNTPLTNVVLIANSSLLE
;
A
#
# COMPACT_ATOMS: atom_id res chain seq x y z
N MET A 1 -4.99 -6.01 24.58
CA MET A 1 -3.99 -6.17 23.50
C MET A 1 -4.59 -5.56 22.26
N SER A 2 -3.79 -4.78 21.54
CA SER A 2 -4.27 -3.50 21.04
C SER A 2 -3.88 -3.30 19.58
N PRO A 3 -4.81 -2.96 18.68
CA PRO A 3 -4.52 -2.74 17.25
C PRO A 3 -4.01 -1.32 16.90
N PRO A 4 -3.46 -1.03 15.70
CA PRO A 4 -3.11 0.33 15.25
C PRO A 4 -4.29 1.32 15.23
N ASP A 5 -4.01 2.61 15.47
CA ASP A 5 -5.02 3.67 15.56
C ASP A 5 -5.46 4.21 14.21
N ILE A 6 -6.77 4.44 14.06
CA ILE A 6 -7.34 5.22 12.97
C ILE A 6 -7.50 6.68 13.40
N ILE A 7 -6.95 7.59 12.59
CA ILE A 7 -7.02 9.04 12.78
C ILE A 7 -7.60 9.74 11.55
N LEU A 8 -7.97 11.00 11.73
CA LEU A 8 -8.41 11.87 10.64
C LEU A 8 -7.24 12.30 9.76
N GLU A 9 -7.50 12.54 8.47
CA GLU A 9 -6.48 12.94 7.49
C GLU A 9 -5.81 14.26 7.84
N GLU A 10 -6.56 15.23 8.37
CA GLU A 10 -6.03 16.52 8.89
C GLU A 10 -5.04 16.34 10.05
N ASN A 11 -5.16 15.24 10.81
CA ASN A 11 -4.26 14.90 11.90
C ASN A 11 -3.14 13.94 11.45
N TYR A 12 -3.19 13.49 10.20
CA TYR A 12 -2.18 12.64 9.61
C TYR A 12 -1.07 13.51 9.01
N GLY A 13 -0.05 13.82 9.81
CA GLY A 13 1.06 14.72 9.44
C GLY A 13 2.04 14.19 8.38
N LYS A 14 1.64 13.20 7.56
CA LYS A 14 2.48 12.60 6.50
C LYS A 14 1.78 12.52 5.13
N PRO A 15 0.92 13.49 4.73
CA PRO A 15 0.25 13.39 3.44
C PRO A 15 1.24 13.80 2.33
N LEU A 16 1.39 12.97 1.30
CA LEU A 16 2.41 13.12 0.24
C LEU A 16 1.91 13.91 -0.98
N HIS A 17 1.10 14.94 -0.75
CA HIS A 17 0.50 15.75 -1.83
C HIS A 17 1.56 16.44 -2.70
N ASN A 18 2.60 16.99 -2.06
CA ASN A 18 3.71 17.64 -2.75
C ASN A 18 4.82 16.63 -3.10
N LEU A 19 5.61 16.95 -4.13
CA LEU A 19 6.81 16.20 -4.48
C LEU A 19 7.80 16.20 -3.30
N PRO A 20 8.17 15.03 -2.76
CA PRO A 20 9.17 14.96 -1.71
C PRO A 20 10.58 15.22 -2.28
N LEU A 21 11.27 16.25 -1.80
CA LEU A 21 12.56 16.67 -2.36
C LEU A 21 13.73 15.74 -2.00
N ASP A 22 13.53 14.81 -1.07
CA ASP A 22 14.59 14.01 -0.44
C ASP A 22 14.75 12.62 -1.08
N PHE A 23 14.45 12.46 -2.38
CA PHE A 23 14.60 11.21 -3.11
C PHE A 23 15.56 11.33 -4.29
N ASN A 24 16.21 10.23 -4.64
CA ASN A 24 17.06 10.18 -5.82
C ASN A 24 16.22 10.03 -7.09
N TYR A 25 15.90 11.16 -7.72
CA TYR A 25 15.13 11.24 -8.96
C TYR A 25 15.94 10.92 -10.23
N GLU A 26 17.28 11.07 -10.18
CA GLU A 26 18.13 10.85 -11.36
C GLU A 26 18.25 9.38 -11.73
N LYS A 27 18.16 8.50 -10.73
CA LYS A 27 18.31 7.06 -10.90
C LYS A 27 17.31 6.29 -10.05
N PRO A 28 16.10 6.04 -10.58
CA PRO A 28 15.15 5.12 -9.96
C PRO A 28 15.82 3.78 -9.68
N ALA A 29 15.51 3.19 -8.53
CA ALA A 29 15.92 1.83 -8.20
C ALA A 29 15.26 0.80 -9.11
N GLU A 30 14.02 1.10 -9.52
CA GLU A 30 13.27 0.30 -10.47
C GLU A 30 12.20 1.16 -11.15
N SER A 31 11.89 0.85 -12.40
CA SER A 31 10.77 1.42 -13.14
C SER A 31 10.00 0.27 -13.79
N ARG A 32 8.69 0.21 -13.59
CA ARG A 32 7.83 -0.81 -14.21
C ARG A 32 6.55 -0.19 -14.73
N TYR A 33 6.11 -0.70 -15.87
CA TYR A 33 4.78 -0.44 -16.41
C TYR A 33 3.83 -1.54 -15.98
N PHE A 34 2.55 -1.19 -15.81
CA PHE A 34 1.49 -2.16 -15.56
C PHE A 34 0.19 -1.69 -16.20
N PHE A 35 -0.58 -2.63 -16.72
CA PHE A 35 -1.93 -2.36 -17.20
C PHE A 35 -2.91 -2.58 -16.05
N ASN A 36 -3.83 -1.63 -15.86
CA ASN A 36 -4.89 -1.76 -14.88
C ASN A 36 -6.23 -1.95 -15.58
N PRO A 37 -6.77 -3.18 -15.62
CA PRO A 37 -8.02 -3.45 -16.32
C PRO A 37 -9.24 -2.79 -15.65
N ALA A 38 -9.19 -2.50 -14.35
CA ALA A 38 -10.30 -1.83 -13.66
C ALA A 38 -10.49 -0.38 -14.12
N PHE A 39 -9.38 0.29 -14.48
CA PHE A 39 -9.41 1.63 -15.07
C PHE A 39 -9.43 1.58 -16.61
N GLY A 40 -8.89 0.51 -17.21
CA GLY A 40 -8.67 0.41 -18.65
C GLY A 40 -7.49 1.27 -19.11
N GLY A 41 -6.40 1.32 -18.34
CA GLY A 41 -5.29 2.24 -18.61
C GLY A 41 -3.90 1.66 -18.34
N LEU A 42 -2.90 2.25 -19.00
CA LEU A 42 -1.49 2.00 -18.75
C LEU A 42 -0.98 2.90 -17.62
N PHE A 43 -0.23 2.31 -16.72
CA PHE A 43 0.40 3.00 -15.61
C PHE A 43 1.88 2.64 -15.55
N LYS A 44 2.64 3.47 -14.85
CA LYS A 44 4.03 3.25 -14.52
C LYS A 44 4.22 3.55 -13.05
N PHE A 45 5.15 2.85 -12.40
CA PHE A 45 5.73 3.38 -11.18
C PHE A 45 7.24 3.44 -11.27
N ASN A 46 7.81 4.42 -10.57
CA ASN A 46 9.23 4.51 -10.27
C ASN A 46 9.43 4.26 -8.77
N GLU A 47 10.27 3.30 -8.44
CA GLU A 47 10.78 3.16 -7.08
C GLU A 47 12.02 4.03 -6.91
N LEU A 48 11.94 4.99 -5.99
CA LEU A 48 13.01 5.91 -5.65
C LEU A 48 13.62 5.52 -4.30
N LYS A 49 14.93 5.75 -4.15
CA LYS A 49 15.63 5.62 -2.86
C LYS A 49 15.71 6.97 -2.16
N GLY A 50 15.53 6.98 -0.85
CA GLY A 50 15.79 8.18 -0.05
C GLY A 50 17.24 8.63 -0.17
N THR A 51 17.48 9.93 -0.27
CA THR A 51 18.83 10.51 -0.20
C THR A 51 19.34 10.49 1.25
N PRO A 52 20.66 10.68 1.49
CA PRO A 52 21.17 10.81 2.86
C PRO A 52 20.44 11.92 3.63
N GLY A 53 19.89 11.59 4.80
CA GLY A 53 19.08 12.51 5.60
C GLY A 53 17.57 12.44 5.33
N CYS A 54 17.14 11.73 4.28
CA CYS A 54 15.73 11.45 4.04
C CYS A 54 15.14 10.65 5.19
N GLU A 55 13.96 11.05 5.64
CA GLU A 55 13.24 10.34 6.68
C GLU A 55 12.79 8.94 6.22
N PHE A 56 12.58 8.74 4.91
CA PHE A 56 12.08 7.51 4.29
C PHE A 56 13.20 6.69 3.65
N SER A 57 13.07 5.36 3.62
CA SER A 57 14.04 4.51 2.90
C SER A 57 13.77 4.48 1.40
N GLY A 58 12.51 4.68 0.99
CA GLY A 58 12.14 4.81 -0.41
C GLY A 58 10.71 5.31 -0.63
N CYS A 59 10.36 5.50 -1.90
CA CYS A 59 9.05 5.95 -2.34
C CYS A 59 8.70 5.29 -3.67
N LEU A 60 7.43 4.93 -3.87
CA LEU A 60 6.87 4.68 -5.21
C LEU A 60 6.18 5.94 -5.71
N GLU A 61 6.64 6.48 -6.83
CA GLU A 61 5.89 7.47 -7.60
C GLU A 61 5.13 6.76 -8.72
N VAL A 62 3.86 7.09 -8.88
CA VAL A 62 2.93 6.38 -9.76
C VAL A 62 2.40 7.33 -10.80
N PHE A 63 2.50 6.94 -12.05
CA PHE A 63 2.15 7.75 -13.20
C PHE A 63 1.06 7.06 -14.01
N TYR A 64 0.07 7.84 -14.45
CA TYR A 64 -0.82 7.45 -15.52
C TYR A 64 -0.14 7.77 -16.86
N CYS A 65 -0.07 6.78 -17.74
CA CYS A 65 0.58 6.90 -19.04
C CYS A 65 -0.47 7.18 -20.09
N HIS A 66 -0.45 8.39 -20.64
CA HIS A 66 -1.31 8.77 -21.76
C HIS A 66 -0.73 8.16 -23.03
N VAL A 67 -1.57 7.44 -23.75
CA VAL A 67 -1.30 6.82 -25.06
C VAL A 67 -2.49 7.14 -25.96
N ASN A 68 -2.27 7.13 -27.27
CA ASN A 68 -3.38 7.25 -28.22
C ASN A 68 -4.36 6.06 -28.11
N GLU A 69 -5.60 6.25 -28.58
CA GLU A 69 -6.68 5.26 -28.43
C GLU A 69 -6.36 3.92 -29.10
N MET A 70 -5.71 3.93 -30.27
CA MET A 70 -5.32 2.72 -30.97
C MET A 70 -4.27 1.92 -30.18
N ALA A 71 -3.28 2.61 -29.62
CA ALA A 71 -2.29 2.04 -28.73
C ALA A 71 -2.92 1.47 -27.46
N LEU A 72 -3.86 2.19 -26.83
CA LEU A 72 -4.55 1.70 -25.64
C LEU A 72 -5.32 0.40 -25.89
N ASN A 73 -6.04 0.33 -27.01
CA ASN A 73 -6.77 -0.88 -27.40
C ASN A 73 -5.83 -2.06 -27.67
N ALA A 74 -4.67 -1.80 -28.28
CA ALA A 74 -3.66 -2.84 -28.48
C ALA A 74 -3.04 -3.31 -27.15
N ILE A 75 -2.72 -2.38 -26.24
CA ILE A 75 -2.22 -2.72 -24.89
C ILE A 75 -3.24 -3.58 -24.16
N ALA A 76 -4.51 -3.17 -24.15
CA ALA A 76 -5.57 -3.90 -23.47
C ALA A 76 -5.69 -5.33 -24.01
N ALA A 77 -5.72 -5.48 -25.34
CA ALA A 77 -5.80 -6.80 -25.99
C ALA A 77 -4.60 -7.70 -25.65
N ILE A 78 -3.37 -7.16 -25.64
CA ILE A 78 -2.19 -7.94 -25.27
C ILE A 78 -2.21 -8.29 -23.78
N ALA A 79 -2.59 -7.35 -22.91
CA ALA A 79 -2.58 -7.54 -21.48
C ALA A 79 -3.61 -8.57 -20.99
N GLU A 80 -4.69 -8.79 -21.75
CA GLU A 80 -5.69 -9.85 -21.47
C GLU A 80 -5.10 -11.27 -21.54
N ASP A 81 -4.00 -11.47 -22.27
CA ASP A 81 -3.33 -12.77 -22.40
C ASP A 81 -2.40 -13.11 -21.21
N TYR A 82 -2.24 -12.19 -20.24
CA TYR A 82 -1.30 -12.35 -19.12
C TYR A 82 -1.96 -12.16 -17.76
N ASP A 83 -1.71 -13.10 -16.85
CA ASP A 83 -2.16 -12.99 -15.46
C ASP A 83 -1.37 -11.93 -14.67
N ASP A 84 -0.09 -11.73 -14.99
CA ASP A 84 0.73 -10.69 -14.37
C ASP A 84 0.57 -9.35 -15.13
N PRO A 85 -0.02 -8.31 -14.49
CA PRO A 85 -0.24 -7.02 -15.13
C PRO A 85 1.06 -6.30 -15.53
N TYR A 86 2.20 -6.64 -14.91
CA TYR A 86 3.50 -6.10 -15.27
C TYR A 86 4.04 -6.76 -16.54
N GLU A 87 3.82 -8.06 -16.71
CA GLU A 87 4.28 -8.80 -17.90
C GLU A 87 3.49 -8.37 -19.13
N GLY A 88 2.16 -8.33 -19.05
CA GLY A 88 1.30 -7.90 -20.14
C GLY A 88 1.62 -6.49 -20.63
N ALA A 89 1.88 -5.55 -19.70
CA ALA A 89 2.28 -4.19 -20.05
C ALA A 89 3.65 -4.13 -20.73
N ASN A 90 4.65 -4.89 -20.24
CA ASN A 90 5.96 -4.93 -20.86
C ASN A 90 5.88 -5.50 -22.29
N LYS A 91 5.11 -6.57 -22.49
CA LYS A 91 4.90 -7.18 -23.80
C LYS A 91 4.19 -6.24 -24.78
N ALA A 92 3.22 -5.47 -24.29
CA ALA A 92 2.57 -4.45 -25.10
C ALA A 92 3.54 -3.32 -25.51
N LEU A 93 4.41 -2.88 -24.61
CA LEU A 93 5.41 -1.84 -24.90
C LEU A 93 6.53 -2.32 -25.83
N GLU A 94 6.91 -3.59 -25.77
CA GLU A 94 7.84 -4.22 -26.74
C GLU A 94 7.29 -4.15 -28.18
N ALA A 95 5.98 -4.06 -28.38
CA ALA A 95 5.33 -3.92 -29.69
C ALA A 95 5.39 -2.48 -30.26
N CYS A 96 6.34 -1.65 -29.80
CA CYS A 96 6.59 -0.27 -30.22
C CYS A 96 5.41 0.69 -29.96
N ILE A 97 4.80 0.61 -28.77
CA ILE A 97 3.75 1.54 -28.36
C ILE A 97 4.39 2.75 -27.66
N ASP A 98 4.29 3.92 -28.31
CA ASP A 98 4.80 5.18 -27.76
C ASP A 98 3.87 5.73 -26.67
N VAL A 99 4.45 6.04 -25.51
CA VAL A 99 3.78 6.79 -24.44
C VAL A 99 3.92 8.28 -24.73
N ASP A 100 2.79 8.96 -24.92
CA ASP A 100 2.75 10.38 -25.28
C ASP A 100 3.20 11.27 -24.11
N ARG A 101 2.68 10.98 -22.91
CA ARG A 101 3.05 11.68 -21.68
C ARG A 101 2.77 10.84 -20.43
N GLU A 102 3.51 11.14 -19.37
CA GLU A 102 3.32 10.56 -18.04
C GLU A 102 2.78 11.64 -17.09
N GLU A 103 1.70 11.33 -16.37
CA GLU A 103 1.08 12.20 -15.38
C GLU A 103 1.24 11.59 -13.99
N LEU A 104 1.86 12.31 -13.05
CA LEU A 104 2.06 11.84 -11.69
C LEU A 104 0.75 11.87 -10.90
N ILE A 105 0.23 10.69 -10.55
CA ILE A 105 -1.09 10.53 -9.91
C ILE A 105 -1.01 10.04 -8.47
N GLY A 106 0.15 9.58 -7.99
CA GLY A 106 0.25 9.05 -6.63
C GLY A 106 1.67 8.84 -6.12
N ARG A 107 1.79 8.77 -4.80
CA ARG A 107 3.04 8.56 -4.07
C ARG A 107 2.83 7.65 -2.86
N TYR A 108 3.76 6.74 -2.63
CA TYR A 108 3.74 5.82 -1.49
C TYR A 108 5.13 5.77 -0.85
N ALA A 109 5.32 6.50 0.24
CA ALA A 109 6.59 6.52 0.97
C ALA A 109 6.63 5.40 2.01
N PHE A 110 7.79 4.78 2.12
CA PHE A 110 8.00 3.67 3.04
C PHE A 110 9.37 3.74 3.73
N LYS A 111 9.45 3.05 4.87
CA LYS A 111 10.67 2.88 5.66
C LYS A 111 11.00 1.42 5.83
N ASP A 112 12.27 1.16 6.06
CA ASP A 112 12.71 -0.16 6.50
C ASP A 112 12.21 -0.36 7.93
N PHE A 113 11.54 -1.48 8.15
CA PHE A 113 11.02 -1.87 9.45
C PHE A 113 11.62 -3.20 9.84
N VAL A 114 12.34 -3.21 10.96
CA VAL A 114 12.98 -4.39 11.49
C VAL A 114 12.09 -4.96 12.59
N PHE A 115 11.80 -6.26 12.51
CA PHE A 115 11.01 -6.97 13.51
C PHE A 115 11.60 -8.36 13.77
N GLN A 116 11.24 -8.94 14.91
CA GLN A 116 11.58 -10.32 15.24
C GLN A 116 10.42 -11.23 14.83
N ASP A 117 10.72 -12.31 14.12
CA ASP A 117 9.71 -13.34 13.82
C ASP A 117 9.48 -14.28 15.01
N ASP A 118 8.55 -15.23 14.86
CA ASP A 118 8.20 -16.19 15.92
C ASP A 118 9.39 -17.08 16.32
N ASP A 119 10.39 -17.24 15.43
CA ASP A 119 11.62 -18.00 15.66
C ASP A 119 12.74 -17.13 16.26
N GLY A 120 12.45 -15.86 16.58
CA GLY A 120 13.41 -14.89 17.11
C GLY A 120 14.39 -14.35 16.06
N GLN A 121 14.17 -14.62 14.77
CA GLN A 121 15.01 -14.14 13.69
C GLN A 121 14.63 -12.71 13.32
N ARG A 122 15.64 -11.86 13.12
CA ARG A 122 15.41 -10.49 12.64
C ARG A 122 15.05 -10.52 11.16
N LYS A 123 13.90 -9.94 10.83
CA LYS A 123 13.42 -9.72 9.47
C LYS A 123 13.35 -8.24 9.18
N VAL A 124 13.40 -7.90 7.89
CA VAL A 124 13.26 -6.53 7.40
C VAL A 124 12.14 -6.50 6.39
N GLY A 125 11.20 -5.58 6.55
CA GLY A 125 10.14 -5.30 5.59
C GLY A 125 10.01 -3.82 5.30
N LYS A 126 8.99 -3.46 4.52
CA LYS A 126 8.67 -2.07 4.20
C LYS A 126 7.41 -1.63 4.94
N GLN A 127 7.57 -0.66 5.85
CA GLN A 127 6.46 0.00 6.49
C GLN A 127 6.00 1.19 5.67
N ILE A 128 4.73 1.21 5.26
CA ILE A 128 4.14 2.39 4.61
C ILE A 128 4.00 3.49 5.65
N LYS A 129 4.54 4.68 5.36
CA LYS A 129 4.51 5.84 6.26
C LYS A 129 3.80 7.05 5.65
N GLY A 130 3.44 6.98 4.37
CA GLY A 130 2.68 8.01 3.71
C GLY A 130 2.15 7.47 2.39
N ALA A 131 0.92 7.83 2.06
CA ALA A 131 0.30 7.47 0.80
C ALA A 131 -0.54 8.64 0.29
N PHE A 132 -0.48 8.85 -1.01
CA PHE A 132 -1.31 9.79 -1.73
C PHE A 132 -1.66 9.19 -3.08
N ILE A 133 -2.91 9.36 -3.50
CA ILE A 133 -3.35 9.09 -4.86
C ILE A 133 -4.45 10.07 -5.21
N HIS A 134 -4.40 10.58 -6.43
CA HIS A 134 -5.38 11.52 -6.98
C HIS A 134 -6.78 10.89 -6.96
N GLU A 135 -7.80 11.71 -6.69
CA GLU A 135 -9.15 11.23 -6.38
C GLU A 135 -9.77 10.40 -7.50
N ASP A 136 -9.57 10.83 -8.74
CA ASP A 136 -9.97 10.13 -9.96
C ASP A 136 -9.36 8.73 -10.10
N PHE A 137 -8.38 8.37 -9.27
CA PHE A 137 -7.68 7.09 -9.34
C PHE A 137 -7.88 6.21 -8.08
N LYS A 138 -8.52 6.73 -7.02
CA LYS A 138 -8.69 6.04 -5.72
C LYS A 138 -9.44 4.70 -5.83
N GLN A 139 -10.41 4.58 -6.73
CA GLN A 139 -11.32 3.42 -6.80
C GLN A 139 -10.77 2.25 -7.63
N PHE A 140 -9.64 2.43 -8.31
CA PHE A 140 -9.17 1.48 -9.33
C PHE A 140 -8.12 0.50 -8.82
N LYS A 141 -8.06 0.26 -7.51
CA LYS A 141 -7.16 -0.74 -6.87
C LYS A 141 -5.66 -0.53 -7.17
N ILE A 142 -5.23 0.64 -7.63
CA ILE A 142 -3.82 0.95 -7.93
C ILE A 142 -2.94 0.73 -6.69
N ALA A 143 -3.36 1.24 -5.53
CA ALA A 143 -2.67 1.03 -4.26
C ALA A 143 -2.47 -0.46 -3.92
N THR A 144 -3.44 -1.32 -4.24
CA THR A 144 -3.33 -2.77 -4.05
C THR A 144 -2.20 -3.37 -4.87
N LEU A 145 -2.11 -3.00 -6.15
CA LEU A 145 -1.07 -3.50 -7.06
C LEU A 145 0.33 -3.13 -6.55
N LEU A 146 0.49 -1.89 -6.09
CA LEU A 146 1.74 -1.36 -5.55
C LEU A 146 2.12 -2.05 -4.23
N TYR A 147 1.16 -2.25 -3.33
CA TYR A 147 1.39 -2.97 -2.07
C TYR A 147 1.77 -4.42 -2.33
N LYS A 148 1.12 -5.09 -3.29
CA LYS A 148 1.52 -6.45 -3.71
C LYS A 148 2.94 -6.47 -4.27
N TYR A 149 3.30 -5.50 -5.11
CA TYR A 149 4.66 -5.38 -5.63
C TYR A 149 5.70 -5.22 -4.51
N LEU A 150 5.48 -4.28 -3.58
CA LEU A 150 6.38 -4.08 -2.43
C LEU A 150 6.48 -5.35 -1.58
N THR A 151 5.36 -6.02 -1.33
CA THR A 151 5.34 -7.26 -0.55
C THR A 151 6.09 -8.38 -1.25
N LYS A 152 5.91 -8.58 -2.58
CA LYS A 152 6.66 -9.58 -3.34
C LYS A 152 8.16 -9.29 -3.36
N LYS A 153 8.55 -8.03 -3.55
CA LYS A 153 9.95 -7.62 -3.65
C LYS A 153 10.69 -7.65 -2.30
N TYR A 154 10.02 -7.24 -1.22
CA TYR A 154 10.63 -7.07 0.10
C TYR A 154 10.14 -8.08 1.15
N HIS A 155 9.38 -9.10 0.72
CA HIS A 155 8.78 -10.17 1.51
C HIS A 155 7.73 -9.76 2.55
N TYR A 156 7.85 -8.58 3.14
CA TYR A 156 6.97 -8.11 4.21
C TYR A 156 6.51 -6.68 3.97
N LEU A 157 5.20 -6.47 4.13
CA LEU A 157 4.55 -5.16 4.09
C LEU A 157 3.96 -4.85 5.46
N ILE A 158 4.28 -3.67 5.97
CA ILE A 158 3.91 -3.23 7.31
C ILE A 158 3.02 -1.98 7.23
N SER A 159 1.94 -1.95 8.00
CA SER A 159 1.08 -0.77 8.12
C SER A 159 1.79 0.35 8.88
N ASP A 160 1.47 1.61 8.59
CA ASP A 160 1.75 2.70 9.55
C ASP A 160 1.04 2.40 10.88
N ASN A 161 1.62 2.90 11.98
CA ASN A 161 1.06 2.80 13.32
C ASN A 161 -0.17 3.71 13.48
N ASN A 162 -0.21 4.79 12.69
CA ASN A 162 -1.35 5.70 12.58
C ASN A 162 -1.91 5.57 11.16
N GLN A 163 -3.13 5.07 11.03
CA GLN A 163 -3.81 4.91 9.75
C GLN A 163 -4.84 6.02 9.57
N THR A 164 -5.02 6.50 8.34
CA THR A 164 -6.25 7.23 8.01
C THR A 164 -7.39 6.22 7.80
N TYR A 165 -8.65 6.67 7.84
CA TYR A 165 -9.78 5.79 7.51
C TYR A 165 -9.68 5.22 6.08
N GLN A 166 -9.09 5.98 5.14
CA GLN A 166 -8.81 5.53 3.78
C GLN A 166 -7.75 4.41 3.78
N GLY A 167 -6.68 4.57 4.57
CA GLY A 167 -5.66 3.54 4.78
C GLY A 167 -6.26 2.26 5.38
N HIS A 168 -7.08 2.39 6.42
CA HIS A 168 -7.85 1.30 7.00
C HIS A 168 -8.69 0.57 5.92
N ILE A 169 -9.46 1.30 5.11
CA ILE A 169 -10.31 0.69 4.06
C ILE A 169 -9.47 -0.03 3.00
N LEU A 170 -8.33 0.53 2.60
CA LEU A 170 -7.41 -0.15 1.70
C LEU A 170 -6.95 -1.50 2.26
N TRP A 171 -6.54 -1.54 3.53
CA TRP A 171 -6.12 -2.79 4.17
C TRP A 171 -7.27 -3.80 4.29
N VAL A 172 -8.45 -3.36 4.73
CA VAL A 172 -9.65 -4.19 4.82
C VAL A 172 -10.04 -4.80 3.48
N LEU A 173 -10.14 -3.97 2.44
CA LEU A 173 -10.67 -4.41 1.14
C LEU A 173 -9.66 -5.17 0.30
N SER A 174 -8.38 -5.11 0.68
CA SER A 174 -7.26 -5.67 -0.06
C SER A 174 -6.34 -6.54 0.81
N VAL A 175 -5.48 -5.93 1.63
CA VAL A 175 -4.36 -6.63 2.30
C VAL A 175 -4.82 -7.76 3.21
N LEU A 176 -5.90 -7.56 3.98
CA LEU A 176 -6.46 -8.58 4.86
C LEU A 176 -7.04 -9.78 4.10
N LYS A 177 -7.34 -9.64 2.80
CA LYS A 177 -7.86 -10.73 1.97
C LYS A 177 -6.77 -11.61 1.36
N TRP A 178 -5.51 -11.19 1.46
CA TRP A 178 -4.39 -11.99 0.97
C TRP A 178 -4.19 -13.24 1.85
N GLY A 179 -4.55 -13.14 3.12
CA GLY A 179 -4.54 -14.26 4.05
C GLY A 179 -4.25 -13.77 5.46
N LYS A 180 -3.57 -14.61 6.25
CA LYS A 180 -3.33 -14.34 7.67
C LYS A 180 -2.36 -13.17 7.89
N VAL A 181 -2.87 -12.05 8.39
CA VAL A 181 -2.09 -10.83 8.70
C VAL A 181 -1.82 -10.77 10.19
N LYS A 182 -0.55 -10.60 10.58
CA LYS A 182 -0.16 -10.59 12.00
C LYS A 182 -0.10 -9.17 12.55
N SER A 183 -0.38 -9.02 13.84
CA SER A 183 -0.17 -7.77 14.58
C SER A 183 1.09 -7.87 15.43
N TYR A 184 1.94 -6.85 15.32
CA TYR A 184 3.23 -6.79 15.99
C TYR A 184 3.27 -5.60 16.95
N ASP A 185 3.65 -5.86 18.19
CA ASP A 185 3.87 -4.82 19.20
C ASP A 185 5.32 -4.35 19.13
N CYS A 186 5.52 -3.07 18.80
CA CYS A 186 6.85 -2.47 18.64
C CYS A 186 7.57 -2.23 19.97
N VAL A 187 6.86 -2.24 21.11
CA VAL A 187 7.47 -2.06 22.44
C VAL A 187 7.91 -3.41 22.99
N GLU A 188 7.04 -4.42 22.88
CA GLU A 188 7.32 -5.79 23.34
C GLU A 188 8.14 -6.61 22.34
N GLU A 189 8.39 -6.07 21.15
CA GLU A 189 9.10 -6.68 20.02
C GLU A 189 8.60 -8.07 19.63
N ARG A 190 7.29 -8.33 19.73
CA ARG A 190 6.69 -9.64 19.45
C ARG A 190 5.36 -9.56 18.72
N PHE A 191 5.01 -10.65 18.04
CA PHE A 191 3.65 -10.84 17.55
C PHE A 191 2.68 -11.04 18.71
N ILE A 192 1.57 -10.31 18.68
CA ILE A 192 0.55 -10.32 19.74
C ILE A 192 -0.77 -10.94 19.30
N SER A 193 -1.04 -10.97 17.98
CA SER A 193 -2.25 -11.57 17.41
C SER A 193 -2.12 -11.76 15.90
N ALA A 194 -3.12 -12.36 15.29
CA ALA A 194 -3.26 -12.46 13.86
C ALA A 194 -4.75 -12.39 13.46
N TYR A 195 -5.02 -11.70 12.37
CA TYR A 195 -6.30 -11.71 11.69
C TYR A 195 -6.28 -12.77 10.59
N ASP A 196 -7.23 -13.70 10.60
CA ASP A 196 -7.49 -14.62 9.50
C ASP A 196 -8.82 -14.24 8.81
N PRO A 197 -8.85 -14.03 7.49
CA PRO A 197 -10.08 -13.71 6.77
C PRO A 197 -11.13 -14.83 6.83
N ASN A 198 -10.74 -16.05 7.20
CA ASN A 198 -11.66 -17.18 7.33
C ASN A 198 -12.31 -17.30 8.72
N ASP A 199 -11.85 -16.52 9.71
CA ASP A 199 -12.43 -16.52 11.05
C ASP A 199 -13.78 -15.76 11.03
N ASN A 200 -14.85 -16.43 11.45
CA ASN A 200 -16.17 -15.82 11.56
C ASN A 200 -16.87 -16.23 12.88
N PRO A 201 -17.01 -15.30 13.87
CA PRO A 201 -16.53 -13.92 13.85
C PRO A 201 -14.99 -13.84 13.94
N PRO A 202 -14.37 -12.72 13.51
CA PRO A 202 -12.93 -12.54 13.68
C PRO A 202 -12.56 -12.44 15.16
N ASP A 203 -11.64 -13.30 15.60
CA ASP A 203 -11.16 -13.34 17.00
C ASP A 203 -10.36 -12.08 17.37
N PHE A 204 -9.81 -11.39 16.37
CA PHE A 204 -9.02 -10.19 16.55
C PHE A 204 -9.51 -9.06 15.65
N LYS A 205 -9.54 -7.85 16.23
CA LYS A 205 -9.92 -6.62 15.54
C LYS A 205 -8.68 -5.78 15.24
N PRO A 206 -8.26 -5.67 13.97
CA PRO A 206 -6.99 -5.09 13.58
C PRO A 206 -6.87 -3.56 13.65
N TRP A 207 -7.90 -2.82 14.06
CA TRP A 207 -7.80 -1.36 14.25
C TRP A 207 -8.46 -0.85 15.52
N SER A 208 -7.94 0.25 16.05
CA SER A 208 -8.58 1.04 17.09
C SER A 208 -9.15 2.33 16.53
N VAL A 209 -10.27 2.76 17.09
CA VAL A 209 -10.97 3.99 16.72
C VAL A 209 -11.24 4.78 18.00
N PRO A 210 -10.85 6.07 18.06
CA PRO A 210 -11.10 6.88 19.24
C PRO A 210 -12.59 7.15 19.44
N TYR A 211 -13.04 7.32 20.68
CA TYR A 211 -14.47 7.53 20.95
C TYR A 211 -15.00 8.84 20.36
N ASN A 212 -14.12 9.82 20.15
CA ASN A 212 -14.44 11.11 19.53
C ASN A 212 -14.30 11.11 17.99
N PHE A 213 -14.16 9.93 17.36
CA PHE A 213 -14.13 9.85 15.90
C PHE A 213 -15.44 10.43 15.30
N PRO A 214 -15.38 11.27 14.25
CA PRO A 214 -16.55 11.95 13.71
C PRO A 214 -17.61 10.96 13.19
N MET A 215 -18.84 11.15 13.66
CA MET A 215 -19.97 10.26 13.37
C MET A 215 -20.31 10.21 11.87
N ASP A 216 -20.12 11.33 11.17
CA ASP A 216 -20.31 11.46 9.72
C ASP A 216 -19.30 10.64 8.91
N LEU A 217 -18.13 10.32 9.47
CA LEU A 217 -17.10 9.50 8.82
C LEU A 217 -17.17 8.01 9.21
N GLU A 218 -18.00 7.62 10.17
CA GLU A 218 -18.10 6.24 10.65
C GLU A 218 -18.53 5.24 9.56
N HIS A 219 -19.29 5.71 8.57
CA HIS A 219 -19.72 4.88 7.44
C HIS A 219 -18.56 4.41 6.56
N HIS A 220 -17.36 5.02 6.70
CA HIS A 220 -16.13 4.56 6.06
C HIS A 220 -15.37 3.51 6.89
N LEU A 221 -15.85 3.11 8.07
CA LEU A 221 -15.18 2.13 8.91
C LEU A 221 -15.84 0.75 8.81
N ARG A 222 -15.04 -0.29 8.98
CA ARG A 222 -15.53 -1.65 9.22
C ARG A 222 -15.57 -1.87 10.71
N ALA A 223 -16.69 -1.50 11.31
CA ALA A 223 -16.88 -1.52 12.76
C ALA A 223 -16.67 -2.91 13.39
N ASP A 224 -16.94 -3.98 12.64
CA ASP A 224 -16.67 -5.36 13.03
C ASP A 224 -15.16 -5.65 13.20
N LEU A 225 -14.30 -4.89 12.53
CA LEU A 225 -12.83 -4.98 12.59
C LEU A 225 -12.18 -3.91 13.47
N CYS A 226 -12.98 -3.06 14.12
CA CYS A 226 -12.51 -1.95 14.94
C CYS A 226 -12.82 -2.13 16.44
N VAL A 227 -11.86 -1.77 17.29
CA VAL A 227 -12.03 -1.62 18.75
C VAL A 227 -12.17 -0.14 19.07
N ARG A 228 -13.23 0.26 19.79
CA ARG A 228 -13.29 1.65 20.30
C ARG A 228 -12.47 1.80 21.58
N THR A 229 -11.60 2.80 21.61
CA THR A 229 -10.73 3.07 22.76
C THR A 229 -10.19 4.50 22.71
N ASN A 230 -10.04 5.16 23.86
CA ASN A 230 -9.32 6.44 23.97
C ASN A 230 -7.82 6.28 24.22
N THR A 231 -7.36 5.04 24.45
CA THR A 231 -5.92 4.77 24.57
C THR A 231 -5.35 4.67 23.16
N PRO A 232 -4.46 5.58 22.74
CA PRO A 232 -3.80 5.47 21.44
C PRO A 232 -2.85 4.27 21.44
N LEU A 233 -2.90 3.49 20.38
CA LEU A 233 -2.19 2.24 20.16
C LEU A 233 -1.18 2.37 19.03
N THR A 234 -0.47 3.49 19.08
CA THR A 234 0.59 3.89 18.15
C THR A 234 1.84 3.00 18.21
N ASN A 235 1.88 2.00 19.09
CA ASN A 235 2.97 1.01 19.16
C ASN A 235 2.68 -0.25 18.35
N VAL A 236 1.51 -0.42 17.74
CA VAL A 236 1.16 -1.65 17.01
C VAL A 236 1.11 -1.41 15.50
N VAL A 237 1.57 -2.40 14.75
CA VAL A 237 1.52 -2.44 13.29
C VAL A 237 0.98 -3.78 12.80
N LEU A 238 0.41 -3.79 11.60
CA LEU A 238 0.02 -5.00 10.90
C LEU A 238 1.14 -5.41 9.94
N ILE A 239 1.43 -6.71 9.86
CA ILE A 239 2.48 -7.28 9.01
C ILE A 239 1.86 -8.35 8.10
N ALA A 240 1.94 -8.12 6.79
CA ALA A 240 1.58 -9.08 5.74
C ALA A 240 2.86 -9.66 5.09
N ASN A 241 2.80 -10.93 4.67
CA ASN A 241 3.92 -11.66 4.05
C ASN A 241 3.62 -11.95 2.57
N SER A 242 4.65 -12.00 1.73
CA SER A 242 4.59 -12.45 0.33
C SER A 242 3.99 -13.85 0.13
N SER A 243 4.10 -14.77 1.09
CA SER A 243 3.47 -16.10 1.01
C SER A 243 1.94 -16.03 0.97
N LEU A 244 1.35 -14.86 1.25
CA LEU A 244 -0.09 -14.61 1.17
C LEU A 244 -0.52 -14.21 -0.26
N LEU A 245 0.41 -14.09 -1.20
CA LEU A 245 0.14 -13.60 -2.56
C LEU A 245 0.12 -14.73 -3.61
N GLU A 246 0.16 -15.98 -3.14
CA GLU A 246 0.03 -17.20 -3.94
C GLU A 246 -1.38 -17.39 -4.49
#